data_AF-A0A9N9GY06-F1
#
_entry.id   AF-A0A9N9GY06-F1
#
_cell.length_a   1.000
_cell.length_b   1.000
_cell.length_c   1.000
_cell.angle_alpha   90.00
_cell.angle_beta   90.00
_cell.angle_gamma   90.00
#
_symmetry.space_group_name_H-M   'P 1'
#
loop_
_entity.id
_entity.type
_entity.pdbx_description
1 polymer ?
#
loop_
_entity_poly.entity_id
_entity_poly.type
_entity_poly.pdbx_seq_one_letter_code
_entity_poly.pdbx_strand_id
1 'polypeptide(L)'
;GNPYNSKKPVMITPFFKDLSRDYESLLENGNFSDVIIRVGGESNDIKEFRAHSLVLRARSSYFKTALSDNWVKKVENTIIFEKPNIRPKEFKVIIKYIYSGVFQLNSQNLMFILNILVAADELCLSELFDYIITT
;
A
#
# COMPACT_ATOMS: atom_id res chain seq x y z
N GLY A 1 -27.67 39.76 23.11
CA GLY A 1 -27.21 38.40 22.74
C GLY A 1 -26.55 37.76 23.95
N ASN A 2 -26.76 36.47 24.18
CA ASN A 2 -26.21 35.75 25.34
C ASN A 2 -24.67 35.63 25.25
N PRO A 3 -23.89 36.18 26.21
CA PRO A 3 -22.43 36.18 26.19
C PRO A 3 -21.78 34.81 26.49
N TYR A 4 -22.57 33.77 26.82
CA TYR A 4 -22.07 32.45 27.21
C TYR A 4 -21.98 31.41 26.07
N ASN A 5 -22.21 31.80 24.82
CA ASN A 5 -22.16 30.87 23.69
C ASN A 5 -20.78 30.79 23.01
N SER A 6 -19.69 30.84 23.78
CA SER A 6 -18.36 30.51 23.27
C SER A 6 -18.18 28.99 23.32
N LYS A 7 -18.35 28.31 22.18
CA LYS A 7 -17.95 26.90 22.05
C LYS A 7 -16.49 26.79 22.48
N LYS A 8 -16.22 26.05 23.55
CA LYS A 8 -14.83 25.75 23.97
C LYS A 8 -14.10 25.11 22.78
N PRO A 9 -12.85 25.51 22.49
CA PRO A 9 -12.09 24.90 21.41
C PRO A 9 -11.88 23.41 21.70
N VAL A 10 -12.25 22.56 20.74
CA VAL A 10 -11.96 21.14 20.79
C VAL A 10 -10.49 20.95 20.45
N MET A 11 -9.73 20.34 21.36
CA MET A 11 -8.34 19.96 21.11
C MET A 11 -8.31 18.66 20.29
N ILE A 12 -7.64 18.68 19.15
CA ILE A 12 -7.41 17.50 18.29
C ILE A 12 -5.91 17.24 18.27
N THR A 13 -5.49 16.07 18.76
CA THR A 13 -4.09 15.63 18.73
C THR A 13 -3.98 14.38 17.85
N PRO A 14 -3.28 14.44 16.70
CA PRO A 14 -3.12 13.30 15.83
C PRO A 14 -2.08 12.31 16.37
N PHE A 15 -2.40 11.02 16.39
CA PHE A 15 -1.50 9.92 16.75
C PHE A 15 -1.17 9.02 15.55
N PHE A 16 -1.02 9.62 14.37
CA PHE A 16 -0.87 8.87 13.11
C PHE A 16 0.45 8.10 13.00
N LYS A 17 1.50 8.54 13.71
CA LYS A 17 2.81 7.90 13.65
C LYS A 17 2.79 6.49 14.24
N ASP A 18 2.14 6.31 15.38
CA ASP A 18 2.06 4.99 16.02
C ASP A 18 1.07 4.11 15.26
N LEU A 19 -0.07 4.67 14.82
CA LEU A 19 -0.99 3.97 13.91
C LEU A 19 -0.27 3.43 12.66
N SER A 20 0.54 4.27 12.00
CA SER A 20 1.34 3.90 10.82
C SER A 20 2.29 2.72 11.11
N ARG A 21 3.00 2.77 12.25
CA ARG A 21 3.92 1.70 12.68
C ARG A 21 3.18 0.40 12.99
N ASP A 22 2.00 0.49 13.62
CA ASP A 22 1.19 -0.69 13.94
C ASP A 22 0.75 -1.41 12.66
N TYR A 23 0.33 -0.67 11.63
CA TYR A 23 0.04 -1.26 10.32
C TYR A 23 1.29 -1.82 9.64
N GLU A 24 2.42 -1.12 9.66
CA GLU A 24 3.67 -1.68 9.12
C GLU A 24 4.07 -2.99 9.82
N SER A 25 3.87 -3.08 11.14
CA SER A 25 4.11 -4.32 11.89
C SER A 25 3.22 -5.47 11.41
N LEU A 26 1.94 -5.21 11.11
CA LEU A 26 1.04 -6.21 10.50
C LEU A 26 1.59 -6.75 9.18
N LEU A 27 2.15 -5.89 8.33
CA LEU A 27 2.79 -6.32 7.08
C LEU A 27 4.02 -7.22 7.36
N GLU A 28 4.86 -6.84 8.33
CA GLU A 28 6.10 -7.56 8.63
C GLU A 28 5.87 -8.91 9.30
N ASN A 29 4.88 -9.00 10.19
CA ASN A 29 4.55 -10.26 10.87
C ASN A 29 3.67 -11.18 10.01
N GLY A 30 2.86 -10.65 9.09
CA GLY A 30 1.99 -11.40 8.19
C GLY A 30 0.80 -12.10 8.89
N ASN A 31 0.54 -11.81 10.16
CA ASN A 31 -0.56 -12.40 10.92
C ASN A 31 -1.91 -11.98 10.33
N PHE A 32 -2.81 -12.95 10.16
CA PHE A 32 -4.14 -12.73 9.55
C PHE A 32 -4.11 -12.31 8.07
N SER A 33 -2.96 -12.47 7.39
CA SER A 33 -2.89 -12.26 5.95
C SER A 33 -3.80 -13.23 5.21
N ASP A 34 -4.56 -12.68 4.26
CA ASP A 34 -5.53 -13.38 3.42
C ASP A 34 -5.20 -13.21 1.93
N VAL A 35 -4.11 -12.51 1.60
CA VAL A 35 -3.61 -12.27 0.24
C VAL A 35 -2.13 -12.63 0.15
N ILE A 36 -1.76 -13.37 -0.89
CA ILE A 36 -0.39 -13.53 -1.36
C ILE A 36 -0.27 -12.81 -2.70
N ILE A 37 0.62 -11.83 -2.76
CA ILE A 37 0.97 -11.09 -3.98
C ILE A 37 2.28 -11.66 -4.52
N ARG A 38 2.24 -12.25 -5.71
CA ARG A 38 3.42 -12.70 -6.45
C ARG A 38 3.84 -11.62 -7.42
N VAL A 39 5.08 -11.17 -7.29
CA VAL A 39 5.66 -10.13 -8.15
C VAL A 39 6.94 -10.62 -8.79
N GLY A 40 7.30 -10.07 -9.95
CA GLY A 40 8.36 -10.59 -10.80
C GLY A 40 7.83 -11.62 -11.82
N GLY A 41 8.42 -11.61 -13.02
CA GLY A 41 8.02 -12.46 -14.15
C GLY A 41 8.81 -13.77 -14.25
N GLU A 42 8.91 -14.32 -15.47
CA GLU A 42 9.39 -15.69 -15.77
C GLU A 42 10.87 -15.98 -15.45
N SER A 43 11.67 -15.00 -15.06
CA SER A 43 13.10 -15.19 -14.76
C SER A 43 13.38 -15.24 -13.26
N ASN A 44 13.22 -16.40 -12.59
CA ASN A 44 13.71 -16.77 -11.23
C ASN A 44 13.62 -15.76 -10.04
N ASP A 45 13.06 -14.57 -10.24
CA ASP A 45 12.99 -13.46 -9.29
C ASP A 45 11.56 -13.26 -8.79
N ILE A 46 10.73 -14.30 -8.91
CA ILE A 46 9.37 -14.28 -8.36
C ILE A 46 9.49 -14.19 -6.84
N LYS A 47 8.87 -13.17 -6.27
CA LYS A 47 8.79 -12.99 -4.82
C LYS A 47 7.35 -12.92 -4.36
N GLU A 48 7.07 -13.60 -3.27
CA GLU A 48 5.77 -13.58 -2.60
C GLU A 48 5.76 -12.55 -1.47
N PHE A 49 4.65 -11.81 -1.38
CA PHE A 49 4.36 -10.87 -0.31
C PHE A 49 3.01 -11.24 0.32
N ARG A 50 3.01 -11.51 1.62
CA ARG A 50 1.77 -11.69 2.39
C ARG A 50 1.19 -10.32 2.73
N ALA A 51 -0.12 -10.17 2.55
CA ALA A 51 -0.82 -8.91 2.74
C ALA A 51 -2.27 -9.12 3.19
N HIS A 52 -2.93 -8.01 3.52
CA HIS A 52 -4.30 -7.95 4.02
C HIS A 52 -5.19 -7.29 2.96
N SER A 53 -6.19 -8.02 2.48
CA SER A 53 -7.14 -7.53 1.47
C SER A 53 -7.79 -6.23 1.91
N LEU A 54 -8.18 -6.10 3.17
CA LEU A 54 -8.84 -4.90 3.70
C LEU A 54 -7.94 -3.65 3.60
N VAL A 55 -6.66 -3.78 3.94
CA VAL A 55 -5.70 -2.67 3.85
C VAL A 55 -5.49 -2.26 2.40
N LEU A 56 -5.24 -3.25 1.53
CA LEU A 56 -5.06 -3.03 0.09
C LEU A 56 -6.27 -2.30 -0.53
N ARG A 57 -7.48 -2.80 -0.25
CA ARG A 57 -8.74 -2.23 -0.78
C ARG A 57 -9.04 -0.83 -0.24
N ALA A 58 -8.61 -0.52 0.99
CA ALA A 58 -8.79 0.80 1.58
C ALA A 58 -7.84 1.85 0.96
N ARG A 59 -6.64 1.43 0.54
CA ARG A 59 -5.57 2.32 0.08
C ARG A 59 -5.45 2.42 -1.43
N SER A 60 -6.13 1.57 -2.19
CA SER A 60 -6.05 1.53 -3.65
C SER A 60 -7.39 1.14 -4.27
N SER A 61 -7.90 1.98 -5.17
CA SER A 61 -9.10 1.69 -5.96
C SER A 61 -8.90 0.49 -6.91
N TYR A 62 -7.66 0.29 -7.38
CA TYR A 62 -7.26 -0.89 -8.13
C TYR A 62 -7.50 -2.16 -7.31
N PHE A 63 -6.91 -2.25 -6.12
CA PHE A 63 -7.09 -3.42 -5.25
C PHE A 63 -8.53 -3.54 -4.75
N LYS A 64 -9.23 -2.42 -4.51
CA LYS A 64 -10.67 -2.43 -4.19
C LYS A 64 -11.47 -3.18 -5.24
N THR A 65 -11.18 -2.94 -6.51
CA THR A 65 -11.84 -3.58 -7.65
C THR A 65 -11.35 -5.01 -7.84
N ALA A 66 -10.03 -5.20 -7.92
CA ALA A 66 -9.39 -6.48 -8.19
C ALA A 66 -9.71 -7.57 -7.15
N LEU A 67 -9.97 -7.17 -5.89
CA LEU A 67 -10.28 -8.08 -4.78
C LEU A 67 -11.78 -8.18 -4.45
N SER A 68 -12.69 -7.58 -5.24
CA SER A 68 -14.13 -7.50 -4.96
C SER A 68 -15.00 -8.67 -5.50
N ASP A 69 -14.48 -9.90 -5.46
CA ASP A 69 -15.29 -11.13 -5.57
C ASP A 69 -15.69 -11.70 -6.95
N ASN A 70 -15.03 -11.34 -8.07
CA ASN A 70 -15.26 -12.06 -9.35
C ASN A 70 -14.00 -12.51 -10.13
N TRP A 71 -12.79 -12.20 -9.64
CA TRP A 71 -11.55 -12.39 -10.43
C TRP A 71 -10.46 -13.19 -9.71
N VAL A 72 -10.74 -13.67 -8.49
CA VAL A 72 -9.68 -14.07 -7.57
C VAL A 72 -9.65 -15.58 -7.38
N LYS A 73 -8.51 -16.19 -7.72
CA LYS A 73 -8.21 -17.57 -7.32
C LYS A 73 -8.02 -17.60 -5.80
N LYS A 74 -8.97 -18.20 -5.09
CA LYS A 74 -8.82 -18.56 -3.68
C LYS A 74 -8.29 -19.98 -3.61
N VAL A 75 -7.14 -20.15 -2.96
CA VAL A 75 -6.57 -21.47 -2.60
C VAL A 75 -6.55 -21.52 -1.09
N GLU A 76 -7.28 -22.46 -0.49
CA GLU A 76 -7.32 -22.64 0.98
C GLU A 76 -7.62 -21.34 1.74
N ASN A 77 -8.65 -20.60 1.30
CA ASN A 77 -9.03 -19.27 1.82
C ASN A 77 -8.02 -18.13 1.62
N THR A 78 -6.89 -18.37 0.94
CA THR A 78 -5.92 -17.35 0.58
C THR A 78 -6.13 -16.89 -0.85
N ILE A 79 -6.15 -15.58 -1.07
CA ILE A 79 -6.21 -14.94 -2.37
C ILE A 79 -4.81 -14.93 -2.98
N ILE A 80 -4.64 -15.51 -4.17
CA ILE A 80 -3.40 -15.37 -4.94
C ILE A 80 -3.58 -14.26 -5.97
N PHE A 81 -2.69 -13.27 -5.92
CA PHE A 81 -2.68 -12.13 -6.83
C PHE A 81 -1.33 -12.01 -7.53
N GLU A 82 -1.30 -11.82 -8.84
CA GLU A 82 -0.06 -11.83 -9.62
C GLU A 82 0.18 -10.46 -10.27
N LYS A 83 1.42 -9.96 -10.14
CA LYS A 83 1.93 -8.74 -10.79
C LYS A 83 3.30 -9.01 -11.40
N PRO A 84 3.37 -9.79 -12.50
CA PRO A 84 4.64 -10.19 -13.10
C PRO A 84 5.45 -9.00 -13.64
N ASN A 85 4.79 -7.88 -13.90
CA ASN A 85 5.34 -6.65 -14.45
C ASN A 85 5.94 -5.70 -13.40
N ILE A 86 5.76 -5.96 -12.10
CA ILE A 86 6.41 -5.17 -11.03
C ILE A 86 7.54 -6.01 -10.44
N ARG A 87 8.75 -5.46 -10.35
CA ARG A 87 9.87 -6.21 -9.76
C ARG A 87 9.80 -6.19 -8.22
N PRO A 88 10.35 -7.21 -7.54
CA PRO A 88 10.25 -7.34 -6.09
C PRO A 88 10.79 -6.14 -5.29
N LYS A 89 11.82 -5.46 -5.80
CA LYS A 89 12.48 -4.36 -5.09
C LYS A 89 11.57 -3.12 -5.06
N GLU A 90 10.93 -2.78 -6.17
CA GLU A 90 9.98 -1.67 -6.26
C GLU A 90 8.71 -1.99 -5.49
N PHE A 91 8.19 -3.22 -5.65
CA PHE A 91 6.98 -3.63 -4.93
C PHE A 91 7.17 -3.57 -3.41
N LYS A 92 8.36 -3.90 -2.89
CA LYS A 92 8.67 -3.77 -1.46
C LYS A 92 8.51 -2.33 -0.95
N VAL A 93 8.87 -1.33 -1.75
CA VAL A 93 8.67 0.09 -1.39
C VAL A 93 7.19 0.44 -1.41
N ILE A 94 6.48 0.01 -2.46
CA ILE A 94 5.06 0.29 -2.66
C ILE A 94 4.21 -0.31 -1.54
N ILE A 95 4.42 -1.59 -1.20
CA ILE A 95 3.63 -2.26 -0.16
C ILE A 95 3.90 -1.67 1.22
N LYS A 96 5.14 -1.25 1.52
CA LYS A 96 5.44 -0.51 2.75
C LYS A 96 4.68 0.83 2.78
N TYR A 97 4.71 1.59 1.69
CA TYR A 97 3.95 2.84 1.57
C TYR A 97 2.43 2.62 1.77
N ILE A 98 1.87 1.56 1.21
CA ILE A 98 0.44 1.24 1.36
C ILE A 98 0.07 1.11 2.85
N TYR A 99 0.92 0.44 3.63
CA TYR A 99 0.65 0.17 5.05
C TYR A 99 1.00 1.33 5.97
N SER A 100 2.17 1.95 5.79
CA SER A 100 2.66 2.98 6.70
C SER A 100 2.25 4.39 6.29
N GLY A 101 1.88 4.61 5.02
CA GLY A 101 1.77 5.96 4.46
C GLY A 101 3.11 6.69 4.35
N VAL A 102 4.23 5.99 4.57
CA VAL A 102 5.58 6.55 4.50
C VAL A 102 6.27 6.06 3.24
N PHE A 103 6.68 7.00 2.40
CA PHE A 103 7.49 6.70 1.23
C PHE A 103 8.95 7.03 1.51
N GLN A 104 9.81 6.01 1.43
CA GLN A 104 11.25 6.16 1.65
C GLN A 104 12.03 5.63 0.45
N LEU A 105 12.79 6.52 -0.20
CA LEU A 105 13.71 6.17 -1.28
C LEU A 105 15.15 6.11 -0.76
N ASN A 106 15.73 4.92 -0.78
CA ASN A 106 17.14 4.72 -0.42
C ASN A 106 18.07 4.75 -1.65
N SER A 107 17.54 5.04 -2.84
CA SER A 107 18.29 5.04 -4.10
C SER A 107 17.94 6.26 -4.92
N GLN A 108 18.96 6.94 -5.44
CA GLN A 108 18.80 8.01 -6.45
C GLN A 108 18.82 7.47 -7.89
N ASN A 109 18.67 6.16 -8.07
CA ASN A 109 18.63 5.57 -9.40
C ASN A 109 17.32 5.97 -10.10
N LEU A 110 17.41 6.79 -11.16
CA LEU A 110 16.25 7.27 -11.90
C LEU A 110 15.37 6.13 -12.43
N MET A 111 15.97 5.07 -12.96
CA MET A 111 15.22 3.92 -13.47
C MET A 111 14.42 3.24 -12.34
N PHE A 112 14.97 3.12 -11.14
CA PHE A 112 14.26 2.60 -9.98
C PHE A 112 13.02 3.46 -9.65
N ILE A 113 13.17 4.77 -9.64
CA ILE A 113 12.09 5.72 -9.35
C ILE A 113 11.00 5.65 -10.44
N LEU A 114 11.39 5.64 -11.72
CA LEU A 114 10.45 5.52 -12.84
C LEU A 114 9.65 4.22 -12.77
N ASN A 115 10.27 3.10 -12.39
CA ASN A 115 9.55 1.83 -12.22
C ASN A 115 8.57 1.87 -11.04
N ILE A 116 8.88 2.59 -9.96
CA ILE A 116 7.91 2.84 -8.89
C ILE A 116 6.74 3.69 -9.40
N LEU A 117 7.02 4.73 -10.20
CA LEU A 117 6.00 5.61 -10.75
C LEU A 117 5.02 4.85 -11.65
N VAL A 118 5.53 4.01 -12.55
CA VAL A 118 4.71 3.13 -13.41
C VAL A 118 3.83 2.21 -12.57
N ALA A 119 4.39 1.58 -11.54
CA ALA A 119 3.64 0.70 -10.66
C ALA A 119 2.62 1.48 -9.79
N ALA A 120 2.90 2.72 -9.40
CA ALA A 120 1.98 3.56 -8.65
C ALA A 120 0.76 3.95 -9.50
N ASP A 121 0.96 4.29 -10.78
CA ASP A 121 -0.12 4.55 -11.74
C ASP A 121 -0.99 3.30 -11.94
N GLU A 122 -0.36 2.16 -12.23
CA GLU A 122 -1.05 0.88 -12.45
C GLU A 122 -1.86 0.40 -11.24
N LEU A 123 -1.35 0.63 -10.03
CA LEU A 123 -2.02 0.29 -8.77
C LEU A 123 -2.96 1.41 -8.28
N CYS A 124 -3.17 2.45 -9.08
CA CYS A 124 -3.99 3.62 -8.77
C CYS A 124 -3.67 4.26 -7.41
N LEU A 125 -2.38 4.48 -7.13
CA LEU A 125 -1.85 5.11 -5.92
C LEU A 125 -1.58 6.61 -6.19
N SER A 126 -2.64 7.37 -6.48
CA SER A 126 -2.52 8.77 -6.94
C SER A 126 -1.70 9.66 -6.00
N GLU A 127 -1.87 9.52 -4.68
CA GLU A 127 -1.09 10.28 -3.68
C GLU A 127 0.43 10.05 -3.83
N LEU A 128 0.85 8.81 -4.04
CA LEU A 128 2.26 8.48 -4.27
C LEU A 128 2.76 8.95 -5.64
N PHE A 129 1.93 8.77 -6.67
CA PHE A 129 2.26 9.21 -8.02
C PHE A 129 2.51 10.72 -8.07
N ASP A 130 1.56 11.50 -7.55
CA ASP A 130 1.61 12.96 -7.51
C ASP A 130 2.82 13.45 -6.71
N TYR A 131 3.13 12.81 -5.58
CA TYR A 131 4.31 13.14 -4.79
C TYR A 131 5.62 12.98 -5.58
N ILE A 132 5.77 11.88 -6.33
CA ILE A 132 7.00 11.59 -7.08
C ILE A 132 7.20 12.55 -8.26
N ILE A 133 6.12 13.00 -8.92
CA ILE A 133 6.25 13.92 -10.08
C ILE A 133 6.38 15.39 -9.69
N THR A 134 6.05 15.75 -8.45
CA THR A 134 6.08 17.14 -7.96
C THR A 134 7.30 17.49 -7.12
N THR A 135 8.11 16.49 -6.74
CA THR A 135 9.33 16.65 -5.92
C THR A 135 10.58 16.50 -6.77
#